data_AF-A0A3M3GGM6-F1
#
_entry.id   AF-A0A3M3GGM6-F1
#
_cell.length_a   1.000
_cell.length_b   1.000
_cell.length_c   1.000
_cell.angle_alpha   90.00
_cell.angle_beta   90.00
_cell.angle_gamma   90.00
#
_symmetry.space_group_name_H-M   'P 1'
#
loop_
_entity.id
_entity.type
_entity.pdbx_description
1 polymer ?
#
loop_
_entity_poly.entity_id
_entity_poly.type
_entity_poly.pdbx_seq_one_letter_code
_entity_poly.pdbx_strand_id
1 'polypeptide(L)'
;KFLTVSVQVKDAAAYGVPQRRKRMILKASVFGFIDEPVQVKKPLTVWSAIGSLTSPGKSGDLLHDLPVERTQKIEALIKLIPKNGGSRKDLPVEYWLPCHIRKPDGYTDVYGRMVWETVSPTITGGCISPSKGRFLHPTQDRAITLREAALLQTFPRKYKFSLAKGRYSVALMIGNALPPEFIRRHALEFKKHISYFN
;
A
#
# COMPACT_ATOMS: atom_id res chain seq x y z
N LYS A 1 14.85 35.46 -14.57
CA LYS A 1 14.80 34.00 -14.82
C LYS A 1 13.34 33.58 -14.89
N PHE A 2 12.90 32.95 -15.99
CA PHE A 2 11.52 32.48 -16.12
C PHE A 2 11.33 31.19 -15.32
N LEU A 3 10.20 31.07 -14.62
CA LEU A 3 9.84 29.85 -13.90
C LEU A 3 9.32 28.82 -14.90
N THR A 4 10.03 27.71 -15.07
CA THR A 4 9.55 26.56 -15.82
C THR A 4 8.76 25.64 -14.90
N VAL A 5 7.57 25.24 -15.34
CA VAL A 5 6.63 24.40 -14.58
C VAL A 5 6.22 23.21 -15.44
N SER A 6 6.11 22.03 -14.82
CA SER A 6 5.52 20.84 -15.42
C SER A 6 4.58 20.14 -14.41
N VAL A 7 3.45 19.63 -14.89
CA VAL A 7 2.45 18.93 -14.08
C VAL A 7 2.14 17.59 -14.73
N GLN A 8 2.21 16.50 -13.96
CA GLN A 8 1.99 15.16 -14.47
C GLN A 8 1.30 14.29 -13.42
N VAL A 9 0.50 13.31 -13.87
CA VAL A 9 -0.05 12.25 -13.00
C VAL A 9 0.77 10.99 -13.22
N LYS A 10 1.36 10.45 -12.14
CA LYS A 10 2.24 9.28 -12.18
C LYS A 10 1.72 8.19 -11.26
N ASP A 11 1.78 6.93 -11.71
CA ASP A 11 1.54 5.78 -10.84
C ASP A 11 2.84 5.32 -10.20
N ALA A 12 2.91 5.29 -8.87
CA ALA A 12 4.07 4.85 -8.12
C ALA A 12 4.54 3.43 -8.51
N ALA A 13 3.64 2.58 -9.00
CA ALA A 13 3.96 1.24 -9.51
C ALA A 13 5.04 1.25 -10.61
N ALA A 14 5.04 2.27 -11.46
CA ALA A 14 6.02 2.44 -12.53
C ALA A 14 7.42 2.85 -12.02
N TYR A 15 7.56 3.12 -10.73
CA TYR A 15 8.76 3.67 -10.10
C TYR A 15 9.27 2.83 -8.93
N GLY A 16 9.03 1.51 -8.99
CA GLY A 16 9.58 0.57 -8.00
C GLY A 16 8.81 0.50 -6.68
N VAL A 17 7.55 0.96 -6.65
CA VAL A 17 6.66 0.78 -5.50
C VAL A 17 5.71 -0.39 -5.78
N PRO A 18 5.60 -1.42 -4.91
CA PRO A 18 4.72 -2.57 -5.12
C PRO A 18 3.23 -2.25 -4.83
N GLN A 19 2.74 -1.12 -5.35
CA GLN A 19 1.43 -0.54 -5.04
C GLN A 19 0.91 0.30 -6.20
N ARG A 20 -0.36 0.13 -6.59
CA ARG A 20 -1.07 1.09 -7.44
C ARG A 20 -1.35 2.36 -6.65
N ARG A 21 -0.71 3.48 -7.00
CA ARG A 21 -0.93 4.76 -6.33
C ARG A 21 -0.61 5.91 -7.28
N LYS A 22 -1.66 6.47 -7.89
CA LYS A 22 -1.53 7.64 -8.75
C LYS A 22 -1.37 8.92 -7.93
N ARG A 23 -0.39 9.76 -8.28
CA ARG A 23 -0.13 11.07 -7.65
C ARG A 23 0.10 12.12 -8.72
N MET A 24 -0.47 13.30 -8.50
CA MET A 24 -0.10 14.49 -9.26
C MET A 24 1.22 15.02 -8.74
N ILE A 25 2.16 15.27 -9.64
CA ILE A 25 3.48 15.82 -9.35
C ILE A 25 3.60 17.12 -10.13
N LEU A 26 3.81 18.21 -9.40
CA LEU A 26 4.14 19.51 -9.95
C LEU A 26 5.62 19.75 -9.70
N LYS A 27 6.39 19.96 -10.76
CA LYS A 27 7.80 20.35 -10.70
C LYS A 27 7.94 21.77 -11.21
N ALA A 28 8.63 22.61 -10.45
CA ALA A 28 8.89 23.99 -10.81
C ALA A 28 10.36 24.33 -10.55
N SER A 29 10.99 25.08 -11.46
CA SER A 29 12.38 25.48 -11.35
C SER A 29 12.65 26.79 -12.09
N VAL A 30 13.57 27.59 -11.58
CA VAL A 30 14.07 28.82 -12.24
C VAL A 30 15.27 28.55 -13.16
N PHE A 31 15.73 27.29 -13.20
CA PHE A 31 16.90 26.85 -13.98
C PHE A 31 16.50 26.01 -15.21
N GLY A 32 15.23 26.04 -15.62
CA GLY A 32 14.73 25.24 -16.74
C GLY A 32 14.04 23.93 -16.32
N PHE A 33 13.70 23.11 -17.30
CA PHE A 33 12.95 21.87 -17.07
C PHE A 33 13.78 20.84 -16.29
N ILE A 34 13.10 20.15 -15.37
CA ILE A 34 13.67 19.03 -14.60
C ILE A 34 13.27 17.74 -15.30
N ASP A 35 14.23 16.84 -15.52
CA ASP A 35 13.99 15.55 -16.15
C ASP A 35 13.03 14.64 -15.35
N GLU A 36 12.52 13.62 -16.04
CA GLU A 36 11.70 12.58 -15.41
C GLU A 36 12.58 11.44 -14.89
N PRO A 37 12.26 10.89 -13.69
CA PRO A 37 12.94 9.69 -13.24
C PRO A 37 12.63 8.51 -14.17
N VAL A 38 13.61 7.64 -14.34
CA VAL A 38 13.47 6.43 -15.15
C VAL A 38 12.48 5.45 -14.50
N GLN A 39 11.53 4.97 -15.29
CA GLN A 39 10.58 3.94 -14.88
C GLN A 39 11.24 2.56 -14.78
N VAL A 40 10.75 1.72 -13.88
CA VAL A 40 11.19 0.33 -13.81
C VAL A 40 10.61 -0.48 -14.98
N LYS A 41 11.36 -1.44 -15.51
CA LYS A 41 10.90 -2.31 -16.61
C LYS A 41 9.72 -3.19 -16.21
N LYS A 42 9.69 -3.66 -14.96
CA LYS A 42 8.64 -4.49 -14.38
C LYS A 42 8.28 -3.95 -13.00
N PRO A 43 6.99 -3.75 -12.69
CA PRO A 43 6.56 -3.37 -11.35
C PRO A 43 6.95 -4.43 -10.32
N LEU A 44 7.25 -3.98 -9.10
CA LEU A 44 7.41 -4.87 -7.95
C LEU A 44 6.04 -5.44 -7.55
N THR A 45 6.03 -6.65 -7.01
CA THR A 45 4.79 -7.36 -6.64
C THR A 45 4.61 -7.40 -5.12
N VAL A 46 3.42 -7.77 -4.65
CA VAL A 46 3.17 -8.02 -3.22
C VAL A 46 4.17 -9.05 -2.68
N TRP A 47 4.48 -10.10 -3.45
CA TRP A 47 5.46 -11.11 -3.07
C TRP A 47 6.84 -10.50 -2.80
N SER A 48 7.32 -9.64 -3.70
CA SER A 48 8.63 -9.00 -3.54
C SER A 48 8.73 -8.12 -2.29
N ALA A 49 7.60 -7.62 -1.78
CA ALA A 49 7.55 -6.69 -0.66
C ALA A 49 7.44 -7.41 0.69
N ILE A 50 6.57 -8.41 0.78
CA ILE A 50 6.18 -9.03 2.05
C ILE A 50 6.25 -10.56 2.06
N GLY A 51 6.53 -11.21 0.91
CA GLY A 51 6.48 -12.67 0.78
C GLY A 51 7.55 -13.43 1.59
N SER A 52 8.64 -12.77 1.97
CA SER A 52 9.71 -13.35 2.79
C SER A 52 9.56 -13.07 4.29
N LEU A 53 8.50 -12.39 4.73
CA LEU A 53 8.28 -12.14 6.15
C LEU A 53 7.81 -13.43 6.83
N THR A 54 8.31 -13.64 8.05
CA THR A 54 7.79 -14.67 8.95
C THR A 54 6.37 -14.33 9.38
N SER A 55 5.66 -15.29 9.97
CA SER A 55 4.32 -15.03 10.51
C SER A 55 4.37 -13.98 11.64
N PRO A 56 3.34 -13.12 11.76
CA PRO A 56 3.21 -12.17 12.87
C PRO A 56 3.26 -12.83 14.25
N GLY A 57 3.80 -12.10 15.21
CA GLY A 57 3.90 -12.49 16.62
C GLY A 57 5.20 -13.20 16.98
N LYS A 58 6.06 -13.52 16.00
CA LYS A 58 7.32 -14.25 16.20
C LYS A 58 8.50 -13.59 15.45
N SER A 59 8.33 -12.39 14.91
CA SER A 59 9.35 -11.76 14.06
C SER A 59 10.34 -10.88 14.83
N GLY A 60 9.99 -10.44 16.04
CA GLY A 60 10.72 -9.43 16.80
C GLY A 60 10.48 -8.00 16.31
N ASP A 61 9.66 -7.81 15.28
CA ASP A 61 9.29 -6.50 14.76
C ASP A 61 7.97 -6.04 15.38
N LEU A 62 8.04 -5.02 16.23
CA LEU A 62 6.88 -4.46 16.91
C LEU A 62 5.71 -4.14 15.97
N LEU A 63 5.94 -3.65 14.76
CA LEU A 63 4.86 -3.29 13.82
C LEU A 63 4.27 -4.49 13.10
N HIS A 64 5.03 -5.57 13.00
CA HIS A 64 4.58 -6.82 12.41
C HIS A 64 3.87 -7.68 13.46
N ASP A 65 4.35 -7.67 14.69
CA ASP A 65 3.92 -8.57 15.77
C ASP A 65 2.76 -8.03 16.62
N LEU A 66 2.22 -6.85 16.29
CA LEU A 66 1.07 -6.31 17.02
C LEU A 66 -0.10 -7.30 17.01
N PRO A 67 -0.63 -7.68 18.19
CA PRO A 67 -1.79 -8.54 18.27
C PRO A 67 -3.01 -7.82 17.70
N VAL A 68 -3.82 -8.56 16.96
CA VAL A 68 -5.09 -8.05 16.42
C VAL A 68 -6.18 -9.06 16.69
N GLU A 69 -6.99 -8.75 17.70
CA GLU A 69 -8.20 -9.52 17.99
C GLU A 69 -9.33 -9.13 17.03
N ARG A 70 -10.07 -10.14 16.59
CA ARG A 70 -11.28 -10.01 15.78
C ARG A 70 -12.36 -10.90 16.39
N THR A 71 -13.61 -10.56 16.13
CA THR A 71 -14.71 -11.43 16.54
C THR A 71 -14.66 -12.74 15.75
N GLN A 72 -15.09 -13.83 16.38
CA GLN A 72 -15.14 -15.17 15.76
C GLN A 72 -15.88 -15.14 14.41
N LYS A 73 -16.94 -14.33 14.30
CA LYS A 73 -17.69 -14.10 13.05
C LYS A 73 -16.79 -13.60 11.91
N ILE A 74 -15.94 -12.61 12.19
CA ILE A 74 -15.05 -12.04 11.17
C ILE A 74 -13.93 -13.02 10.81
N GLU A 75 -13.41 -13.76 11.77
CA GLU A 75 -12.39 -14.77 11.51
C GLU A 75 -12.94 -15.90 10.63
N ALA A 76 -14.15 -16.39 10.93
CA ALA A 76 -14.84 -17.38 10.10
C ALA A 76 -15.05 -16.86 8.68
N LEU A 77 -15.52 -15.62 8.53
CA LEU A 77 -15.72 -14.99 7.22
C LEU A 77 -14.41 -14.89 6.43
N ILE A 78 -13.31 -14.46 7.05
CA ILE A 78 -12.01 -14.36 6.38
C ILE A 78 -11.55 -15.74 5.86
N LYS A 79 -11.74 -16.80 6.65
CA LYS A 79 -11.35 -18.17 6.25
C LYS A 79 -12.08 -18.65 5.00
N LEU A 80 -13.31 -18.20 4.78
CA LEU A 80 -14.11 -18.54 3.59
C LEU A 80 -13.63 -17.81 2.33
N ILE A 81 -12.91 -16.69 2.45
CA ILE A 81 -12.40 -15.96 1.29
C ILE A 81 -11.26 -16.75 0.62
N PRO A 82 -11.39 -17.12 -0.67
CA PRO A 82 -10.35 -17.86 -1.40
C PRO A 82 -9.00 -17.17 -1.31
N LYS A 83 -7.94 -17.96 -1.13
CA LYS A 83 -6.56 -17.44 -1.05
C LYS A 83 -6.13 -16.78 -2.37
N ASN A 84 -5.17 -15.88 -2.28
CA ASN A 84 -4.48 -15.23 -3.41
C ASN A 84 -5.42 -14.54 -4.42
N GLY A 85 -6.30 -13.65 -3.93
CA GLY A 85 -7.14 -12.83 -4.82
C GLY A 85 -8.64 -12.89 -4.55
N GLY A 86 -9.10 -13.78 -3.66
CA GLY A 86 -10.50 -13.86 -3.28
C GLY A 86 -11.07 -12.53 -2.79
N SER A 87 -12.38 -12.38 -2.95
CA SER A 87 -13.19 -11.19 -2.72
C SER A 87 -14.40 -11.55 -1.86
N ARG A 88 -15.06 -10.55 -1.26
CA ARG A 88 -16.39 -10.75 -0.65
C ARG A 88 -17.41 -11.36 -1.60
N LYS A 89 -17.22 -11.26 -2.92
CA LYS A 89 -18.12 -11.87 -3.91
C LYS A 89 -18.10 -13.40 -3.85
N ASP A 90 -17.02 -13.98 -3.33
CA ASP A 90 -16.86 -15.42 -3.17
C ASP A 90 -17.51 -15.95 -1.88
N LEU A 91 -18.02 -15.06 -1.02
CA LEU A 91 -18.76 -15.46 0.17
C LEU A 91 -20.19 -15.89 -0.18
N PRO A 92 -20.74 -16.88 0.53
CA PRO A 92 -22.18 -17.17 0.52
C PRO A 92 -23.02 -15.91 0.78
N VAL A 93 -24.14 -15.78 0.06
CA VAL A 93 -24.99 -14.58 0.07
C VAL A 93 -25.54 -14.27 1.47
N GLU A 94 -25.70 -15.26 2.34
CA GLU A 94 -26.10 -15.07 3.75
C GLU A 94 -25.14 -14.18 4.56
N TYR A 95 -23.87 -14.07 4.15
CA TYR A 95 -22.89 -13.18 4.77
C TYR A 95 -22.87 -11.77 4.15
N TRP A 96 -23.68 -11.52 3.10
CA TRP A 96 -23.71 -10.23 2.44
C TRP A 96 -24.57 -9.24 3.25
N LEU A 97 -24.02 -8.04 3.44
CA LEU A 97 -24.77 -6.94 4.05
C LEU A 97 -25.89 -6.47 3.11
N PRO A 98 -26.99 -5.88 3.61
CA PRO A 98 -28.08 -5.38 2.77
C PRO A 98 -27.61 -4.43 1.66
N CYS A 99 -26.60 -3.61 1.94
CA CYS A 99 -26.00 -2.71 0.94
C CYS A 99 -25.23 -3.45 -0.16
N HIS A 100 -24.64 -4.61 0.13
CA HIS A 100 -23.96 -5.46 -0.85
C HIS A 100 -24.96 -6.21 -1.72
N ILE A 101 -26.11 -6.61 -1.16
CA ILE A 101 -27.22 -7.21 -1.93
C ILE A 101 -27.80 -6.18 -2.89
N ARG A 102 -28.04 -4.95 -2.42
CA ARG A 102 -28.55 -3.85 -3.26
C ARG A 102 -27.56 -3.44 -4.35
N LYS A 103 -26.26 -3.58 -4.12
CA LYS A 103 -25.21 -3.24 -5.10
C LYS A 103 -24.16 -4.35 -5.19
N PRO A 104 -24.46 -5.46 -5.91
CA PRO A 104 -23.59 -6.63 -5.99
C PRO A 104 -22.19 -6.35 -6.53
N ASP A 105 -22.06 -5.33 -7.39
CA ASP A 105 -20.78 -4.91 -7.98
C ASP A 105 -20.08 -3.76 -7.24
N GLY A 106 -20.65 -3.26 -6.15
CA GLY A 106 -20.04 -2.22 -5.31
C GLY A 106 -19.16 -2.79 -4.21
N TYR A 107 -18.14 -2.09 -3.73
CA TYR A 107 -17.35 -2.51 -2.56
C TYR A 107 -16.74 -3.92 -2.68
N THR A 108 -16.39 -4.34 -3.90
CA THR A 108 -15.87 -5.70 -4.19
C THR A 108 -14.52 -5.97 -3.52
N ASP A 109 -13.79 -4.93 -3.17
CA ASP A 109 -12.53 -5.03 -2.43
C ASP A 109 -12.72 -5.30 -0.94
N VAL A 110 -13.91 -5.10 -0.36
CA VAL A 110 -14.15 -5.41 1.05
C VAL A 110 -13.91 -6.91 1.30
N TYR A 111 -13.17 -7.23 2.37
CA TYR A 111 -12.65 -8.57 2.67
C TYR A 111 -11.79 -9.18 1.54
N GLY A 112 -11.28 -8.38 0.61
CA GLY A 112 -10.47 -8.88 -0.49
C GLY A 112 -9.06 -9.27 -0.03
N ARG A 113 -8.55 -10.37 -0.58
CA ARG A 113 -7.14 -10.75 -0.49
C ARG A 113 -6.33 -10.10 -1.59
N MET A 114 -5.12 -9.66 -1.23
CA MET A 114 -4.13 -9.27 -2.22
C MET A 114 -3.69 -10.51 -3.04
N VAL A 115 -3.11 -10.25 -4.21
CA VAL A 115 -2.56 -11.28 -5.12
C VAL A 115 -1.04 -11.15 -5.13
N TRP A 116 -0.32 -12.24 -4.90
CA TRP A 116 1.14 -12.27 -4.80
C TRP A 116 1.86 -11.72 -6.03
N GLU A 117 1.36 -12.07 -7.21
CA GLU A 117 1.96 -11.82 -8.51
C GLU A 117 1.68 -10.40 -9.03
N THR A 118 0.90 -9.60 -8.30
CA THR A 118 0.50 -8.24 -8.71
C THR A 118 0.95 -7.21 -7.69
N VAL A 119 0.83 -5.93 -8.04
CA VAL A 119 0.98 -4.81 -7.11
C VAL A 119 -0.19 -4.76 -6.11
N SER A 120 0.07 -4.27 -4.90
CA SER A 120 -0.99 -4.03 -3.89
C SER A 120 -1.98 -2.94 -4.34
N PRO A 121 -3.21 -2.93 -3.82
CA PRO A 121 -4.08 -1.75 -3.92
C PRO A 121 -3.47 -0.56 -3.17
N THR A 122 -4.02 0.63 -3.37
CA THR A 122 -3.63 1.82 -2.61
C THR A 122 -3.65 1.54 -1.11
N ILE A 123 -2.50 1.66 -0.45
CA ILE A 123 -2.40 1.58 1.00
C ILE A 123 -3.02 2.86 1.57
N THR A 124 -4.15 2.70 2.25
CA THR A 124 -4.91 3.79 2.89
C THR A 124 -4.73 3.76 4.40
N GLY A 125 -5.22 4.79 5.11
CA GLY A 125 -5.22 4.80 6.58
C GLY A 125 -6.02 3.66 7.22
N GLY A 126 -6.87 2.98 6.44
CA GLY A 126 -7.65 1.81 6.87
C GLY A 126 -7.01 0.47 6.53
N CYS A 127 -5.77 0.43 6.05
CA CYS A 127 -5.12 -0.75 5.47
C CYS A 127 -4.95 -1.95 6.40
N ILE A 128 -5.19 -1.81 7.71
CA ILE A 128 -5.17 -2.92 8.68
C ILE A 128 -6.56 -3.47 9.00
N SER A 129 -7.61 -2.93 8.36
CA SER A 129 -8.99 -3.38 8.51
C SER A 129 -9.44 -4.19 7.30
N PRO A 130 -9.96 -5.42 7.49
CA PRO A 130 -10.44 -6.24 6.38
C PRO A 130 -11.70 -5.65 5.71
N SER A 131 -12.45 -4.80 6.40
CA SER A 131 -13.67 -4.18 5.88
C SER A 131 -13.43 -2.89 5.08
N LYS A 132 -12.19 -2.39 4.99
CA LYS A 132 -11.87 -1.10 4.35
C LYS A 132 -11.22 -1.24 2.98
N GLY A 133 -11.15 -2.45 2.43
CA GLY A 133 -10.60 -2.73 1.12
C GLY A 133 -9.86 -4.06 1.06
N ARG A 134 -9.13 -4.27 -0.04
CA ARG A 134 -8.41 -5.50 -0.35
C ARG A 134 -7.11 -5.59 0.44
N PHE A 135 -7.25 -5.74 1.75
CA PHE A 135 -6.15 -5.69 2.69
C PHE A 135 -5.92 -7.00 3.44
N LEU A 136 -6.58 -8.08 3.05
CA LEU A 136 -6.24 -9.40 3.56
C LEU A 136 -4.91 -9.88 2.97
N HIS A 137 -4.12 -10.55 3.80
CA HIS A 137 -2.90 -11.22 3.37
C HIS A 137 -3.26 -12.26 2.28
N PRO A 138 -2.44 -12.43 1.23
CA PRO A 138 -2.76 -13.35 0.14
C PRO A 138 -3.05 -14.77 0.63
N THR A 139 -2.30 -15.28 1.61
CA THR A 139 -2.46 -16.66 2.12
C THR A 139 -2.91 -16.79 3.57
N GLN A 140 -2.72 -15.77 4.41
CA GLN A 140 -2.95 -15.88 5.87
C GLN A 140 -4.33 -15.31 6.21
N ASP A 141 -5.03 -15.88 7.19
CA ASP A 141 -6.39 -15.49 7.58
C ASP A 141 -6.44 -14.23 8.45
N ARG A 142 -5.84 -13.15 7.93
CA ARG A 142 -5.74 -11.86 8.61
C ARG A 142 -5.62 -10.72 7.60
N ALA A 143 -5.86 -9.50 8.08
CA ALA A 143 -5.40 -8.31 7.37
C ALA A 143 -3.87 -8.20 7.40
N ILE A 144 -3.32 -7.39 6.51
CA ILE A 144 -1.90 -7.06 6.54
C ILE A 144 -1.52 -6.31 7.83
N THR A 145 -0.29 -6.48 8.28
CA THR A 145 0.27 -5.80 9.45
C THR A 145 0.71 -4.39 9.12
N LEU A 146 1.04 -3.58 10.14
CA LEU A 146 1.61 -2.24 9.91
C LEU A 146 2.95 -2.33 9.19
N ARG A 147 3.78 -3.33 9.52
CA ARG A 147 5.07 -3.53 8.83
C ARG A 147 4.85 -3.87 7.36
N GLU A 148 3.91 -4.77 7.05
CA GLU A 148 3.60 -5.13 5.67
C GLU A 148 3.09 -3.91 4.88
N ALA A 149 2.18 -3.13 5.47
CA ALA A 149 1.70 -1.89 4.87
C ALA A 149 2.84 -0.88 4.61
N ALA A 150 3.79 -0.74 5.56
CA ALA A 150 4.94 0.13 5.40
C ALA A 150 5.87 -0.33 4.27
N LEU A 151 6.15 -1.63 4.17
CA LEU A 151 6.98 -2.21 3.10
C LEU A 151 6.30 -2.08 1.72
N LEU A 152 4.98 -2.26 1.64
CA LEU A 152 4.21 -2.01 0.41
C LEU A 152 4.23 -0.52 -0.01
N GLN A 153 4.43 0.39 0.95
CA GLN A 153 4.69 1.81 0.73
C GLN A 153 6.18 2.12 0.48
N THR A 154 7.07 1.12 0.42
CA THR A 154 8.53 1.26 0.28
C THR A 154 9.22 2.01 1.42
N PHE A 155 8.64 2.03 2.62
CA PHE A 155 9.40 2.45 3.80
C PHE A 155 10.59 1.52 4.03
N PRO A 156 11.75 2.06 4.47
CA PRO A 156 12.87 1.23 4.89
C PRO A 156 12.44 0.19 5.92
N ARG A 157 12.98 -1.03 5.83
CA ARG A 157 12.59 -2.16 6.71
C ARG A 157 12.70 -1.84 8.20
N LYS A 158 13.68 -1.00 8.59
CA LYS A 158 13.93 -0.58 9.98
C LYS A 158 13.27 0.75 10.35
N TYR A 159 12.43 1.33 9.47
CA TYR A 159 11.73 2.57 9.77
C TYR A 159 10.80 2.36 10.97
N LYS A 160 10.89 3.27 11.94
CA LYS A 160 10.15 3.21 13.20
C LYS A 160 8.95 4.14 13.14
N PHE A 161 7.80 3.63 13.58
CA PHE A 161 6.60 4.43 13.79
C PHE A 161 6.26 4.43 15.28
N SER A 162 5.93 5.60 15.82
CA SER A 162 5.49 5.70 17.21
C SER A 162 4.09 5.10 17.36
N LEU A 163 3.97 4.14 18.28
CA LEU A 163 2.69 3.51 18.64
C LEU A 163 1.94 4.24 19.76
N ALA A 164 2.45 5.39 20.23
CA ALA A 164 1.86 6.14 21.34
C ALA A 164 0.38 6.53 21.11
N LYS A 165 -0.03 6.73 19.84
CA LYS A 165 -1.42 7.05 19.45
C LYS A 165 -2.18 5.83 18.90
N GLY A 166 -1.67 4.63 19.17
CA GLY A 166 -2.26 3.37 18.73
C GLY A 166 -2.05 3.03 17.25
N ARG A 167 -2.36 1.78 16.90
CA ARG A 167 -2.10 1.20 15.57
C ARG A 167 -2.81 1.92 14.41
N TYR A 168 -4.01 2.46 14.64
CA TYR A 168 -4.75 3.17 13.60
C TYR A 168 -4.11 4.51 13.23
N SER A 169 -3.50 5.21 14.20
CA SER A 169 -2.72 6.42 13.90
C SER A 169 -1.51 6.09 13.03
N VAL A 170 -0.85 4.96 13.27
CA VAL A 170 0.27 4.50 12.43
C VAL A 170 -0.19 4.09 11.04
N ALA A 171 -1.28 3.35 10.94
CA ALA A 171 -1.88 3.00 9.64
C ALA A 171 -2.22 4.26 8.83
N LEU A 172 -2.75 5.30 9.48
CA LEU A 172 -3.02 6.60 8.87
C LEU A 172 -1.73 7.28 8.37
N MET A 173 -0.67 7.31 9.17
CA MET A 173 0.64 7.85 8.75
C MET A 173 1.17 7.11 7.51
N ILE A 174 1.17 5.78 7.53
CA ILE A 174 1.62 4.95 6.41
C ILE A 174 0.75 5.19 5.16
N GLY A 175 -0.57 5.22 5.34
CA GLY A 175 -1.52 5.38 4.24
C GLY A 175 -1.48 6.76 3.57
N ASN A 176 -1.22 7.80 4.34
CA ASN A 176 -1.14 9.18 3.84
C ASN A 176 0.23 9.52 3.24
N ALA A 177 1.27 8.78 3.60
CA ALA A 177 2.62 9.01 3.10
C ALA A 177 2.72 8.97 1.56
N LEU A 178 3.68 9.72 1.05
CA LEU A 178 4.21 9.52 -0.30
C LEU A 178 5.25 8.38 -0.24
N PRO A 179 5.21 7.37 -1.12
CA PRO A 179 6.14 6.25 -1.03
C PRO A 179 7.60 6.72 -1.08
N PRO A 180 8.48 6.31 -0.14
CA PRO A 180 9.86 6.78 -0.10
C PRO A 180 10.65 6.49 -1.39
N GLU A 181 10.50 5.32 -2.02
CA GLU A 181 11.22 5.02 -3.26
C GLU A 181 10.75 5.90 -4.42
N PHE A 182 9.45 6.18 -4.50
CA PHE A 182 8.90 7.06 -5.52
C PHE A 182 9.49 8.48 -5.42
N ILE A 183 9.44 9.08 -4.23
CA ILE A 183 9.98 10.44 -4.04
C ILE A 183 11.50 10.48 -4.14
N ARG A 184 12.21 9.43 -3.70
CA ARG A 184 13.68 9.34 -3.84
C ARG A 184 14.10 9.44 -5.30
N ARG A 185 13.41 8.75 -6.21
CA ARG A 185 13.70 8.80 -7.66
C ARG A 185 13.50 10.20 -8.22
N HIS A 186 12.40 10.86 -7.89
CA HIS A 186 12.18 12.25 -8.29
C HIS A 186 13.26 13.17 -7.71
N ALA A 187 13.60 13.04 -6.43
CA ALA A 187 14.61 13.87 -5.77
C ALA A 187 16.01 13.73 -6.40
N LEU A 188 16.36 12.57 -6.94
CA LEU A 188 17.63 12.39 -7.66
C LEU A 188 17.69 13.23 -8.95
N GLU A 189 16.58 13.38 -9.67
CA GLU A 189 16.54 14.26 -10.85
C GLU A 189 16.65 15.74 -10.45
N PHE A 190 16.04 16.14 -9.33
CA PHE A 190 16.26 17.48 -8.77
C PHE A 190 17.73 17.71 -8.36
N LYS A 191 18.37 16.70 -7.75
CA LYS A 191 19.78 16.79 -7.36
C LYS A 191 20.69 16.98 -8.57
N LYS A 192 20.49 16.17 -9.62
CA LYS A 192 21.23 16.31 -10.90
C LYS A 192 21.00 17.69 -11.50
N HIS A 193 19.74 18.10 -11.58
CA HIS A 193 19.33 19.40 -12.12
C HIS A 193 20.09 20.54 -11.45
N ILE A 194 20.13 20.57 -10.12
CA ILE A 194 20.83 21.62 -9.36
C ILE A 194 22.35 21.54 -9.55
N SER A 195 22.94 20.33 -9.59
CA SER A 195 24.39 20.18 -9.75
C SER A 195 24.95 20.67 -11.08
N TYR A 196 24.14 20.80 -12.13
CA TYR A 196 24.58 21.39 -13.40
C TYR A 196 24.77 22.91 -13.33
N PHE A 197 24.18 23.57 -12.32
CA PHE A 197 24.22 25.03 -12.18
C PHE A 197 25.05 25.52 -10.98
N ASN A 198 25.63 24.60 -10.22
CA ASN A 198 26.66 24.88 -9.20
C ASN A 198 28.04 24.65 -9.81
#